data_AF-A0A840XM13-F1
#
_entry.id   AF-A0A840XM13-F1
#
_cell.length_a   1.000
_cell.length_b   1.000
_cell.length_c   1.000
_cell.angle_alpha   90.00
_cell.angle_beta   90.00
_cell.angle_gamma   90.00
#
_symmetry.space_group_name_H-M   'P 1'
#
loop_
_entity.id
_entity.type
_entity.pdbx_description
1 polymer ?
#
loop_
_entity_poly.entity_id
_entity_poly.type
_entity_poly.pdbx_seq_one_letter_code
_entity_poly.pdbx_strand_id
1 'polypeptide(L)'
;MRGRALPLLAVLGLGACAAIEIGERPSLDAVAARMPAQLAGFQLGETARRPGPSLALDYATPNRRAVGTVLIYDAPGGAAPTDPGAPEIDREVTAAVADVAESPQGRTGRRLAERERVTLREAGLRCAILTGAFGRAPVSRHVCVGGADGRFVKVHVTMPDTRPPPADATAFAAAALRAVRGG
;
A
#
# COMPACT_ATOMS: atom_id res chain seq x y z
N MET A 1 -23.91 -13.26 -77.59
CA MET A 1 -23.52 -13.73 -76.23
C MET A 1 -22.65 -12.63 -75.62
N ARG A 2 -23.21 -11.64 -74.91
CA ARG A 2 -23.30 -11.52 -73.43
C ARG A 2 -22.03 -11.94 -72.66
N GLY A 3 -21.34 -10.97 -72.05
CA GLY A 3 -20.32 -11.15 -71.00
C GLY A 3 -19.66 -9.80 -70.68
N ARG A 4 -20.32 -8.90 -69.94
CA ARG A 4 -20.27 -8.70 -68.47
C ARG A 4 -18.98 -8.03 -67.96
N ALA A 5 -19.21 -6.87 -67.34
CA ALA A 5 -18.24 -5.97 -66.72
C ALA A 5 -17.81 -6.41 -65.31
N LEU A 6 -16.56 -6.01 -64.95
CA LEU A 6 -16.00 -5.52 -63.66
C LEU A 6 -16.69 -5.89 -62.32
N PRO A 7 -15.92 -6.16 -61.24
CA PRO A 7 -15.25 -5.03 -60.55
C PRO A 7 -13.87 -5.28 -59.91
N LEU A 8 -13.09 -4.20 -59.92
CA LEU A 8 -12.02 -3.90 -58.96
C LEU A 8 -12.64 -3.75 -57.55
N LEU A 9 -12.05 -4.42 -56.55
CA LEU A 9 -12.26 -4.12 -55.14
C LEU A 9 -10.89 -4.03 -54.47
N ALA A 10 -10.35 -2.82 -54.41
CA ALA A 10 -9.22 -2.46 -53.59
C ALA A 10 -9.75 -2.15 -52.18
N VAL A 11 -9.55 -3.07 -51.24
CA VAL A 11 -9.83 -2.84 -49.83
C VAL A 11 -8.61 -2.16 -49.20
N LEU A 12 -8.74 -0.86 -48.96
CA LEU A 12 -7.82 -0.07 -48.15
C LEU A 12 -7.96 -0.51 -46.69
N GLY A 13 -6.94 -1.21 -46.19
CA GLY A 13 -6.79 -1.51 -44.77
C GLY A 13 -6.47 -0.24 -43.99
N LEU A 14 -7.48 0.34 -43.34
CA LEU A 14 -7.31 1.40 -42.35
C LEU A 14 -6.56 0.82 -41.15
N GLY A 15 -5.31 1.28 -40.98
CA GLY A 15 -4.52 1.06 -39.77
C GLY A 15 -5.19 1.78 -38.60
N ALA A 16 -5.95 1.03 -37.80
CA ALA A 16 -6.35 1.45 -36.47
C ALA A 16 -5.13 1.29 -35.55
N CYS A 17 -4.30 2.33 -35.45
CA CYS A 17 -3.45 2.52 -34.28
C CYS A 17 -4.40 2.71 -33.09
N ALA A 18 -4.75 1.62 -32.41
CA ALA A 18 -5.22 1.69 -31.05
C ALA A 18 -4.11 2.36 -30.25
N ALA A 19 -4.30 3.64 -29.94
CA ALA A 19 -3.52 4.32 -28.92
C ALA A 19 -3.73 3.51 -27.66
N ILE A 20 -2.75 2.69 -27.31
CA ILE A 20 -2.67 2.05 -26.01
C ILE A 20 -2.57 3.24 -25.06
N GLU A 21 -3.68 3.61 -24.43
CA GLU A 21 -3.69 4.48 -23.27
C GLU A 21 -2.94 3.73 -22.19
N ILE A 22 -1.61 3.83 -22.22
CA ILE A 22 -0.76 3.50 -21.09
C ILE A 22 -1.19 4.50 -20.04
N GLY A 23 -2.16 4.12 -19.20
CA GLY A 23 -2.68 4.95 -18.13
C GLY A 23 -1.50 5.49 -17.35
N GLU A 24 -1.30 6.81 -17.44
CA GLU A 24 -0.11 7.44 -16.90
C GLU A 24 -0.11 7.23 -15.39
N ARG A 25 0.96 6.58 -14.90
CA ARG A 25 1.14 6.32 -13.48
C ARG A 25 1.01 7.63 -12.71
N PRO A 26 0.09 7.75 -11.73
CA PRO A 26 -0.07 8.99 -10.99
C PRO A 26 1.25 9.47 -10.38
N SER A 27 1.51 10.78 -10.46
CA SER A 27 2.61 11.39 -9.72
C SER A 27 2.36 11.21 -8.22
N LEU A 28 3.42 11.20 -7.43
CA LEU A 28 3.28 11.07 -5.98
C LEU A 28 2.59 12.30 -5.35
N ASP A 29 2.66 13.47 -5.98
CA ASP A 29 1.88 14.64 -5.53
C ASP A 29 0.39 14.46 -5.83
N ALA A 30 0.05 13.86 -6.98
CA ALA A 30 -1.34 13.49 -7.29
C ALA A 30 -1.87 12.41 -6.34
N VAL A 31 -1.01 11.49 -5.88
CA VAL A 31 -1.36 10.54 -4.81
C VAL A 31 -1.53 11.27 -3.48
N ALA A 32 -0.62 12.17 -3.08
CA ALA A 32 -0.76 12.91 -1.83
C ALA A 32 -2.06 13.75 -1.81
N ALA A 33 -2.38 14.44 -2.91
CA ALA A 33 -3.56 15.29 -3.01
C ALA A 33 -4.89 14.53 -2.94
N ARG A 34 -4.93 13.26 -3.35
CA ARG A 34 -6.15 12.42 -3.25
C ARG A 34 -6.31 11.74 -1.90
N MET A 35 -5.25 11.68 -1.07
CA MET A 35 -5.33 10.98 0.21
C MET A 35 -6.35 11.66 1.12
N PRO A 36 -7.37 10.95 1.62
CA PRO A 36 -8.38 11.53 2.48
C PRO A 36 -7.81 12.11 3.76
N ALA A 37 -8.39 13.21 4.22
CA ALA A 37 -8.11 13.79 5.53
C ALA A 37 -8.45 12.83 6.68
N GLN A 38 -9.33 11.84 6.44
CA GLN A 38 -9.69 10.82 7.41
C GLN A 38 -9.77 9.42 6.77
N LEU A 39 -9.19 8.42 7.44
CA LEU A 39 -9.25 7.01 7.05
C LEU A 39 -9.57 6.16 8.28
N ALA A 40 -10.71 5.46 8.28
CA ALA A 40 -11.10 4.52 9.35
C ALA A 40 -10.93 5.09 10.78
N GLY A 41 -11.31 6.36 11.00
CA GLY A 41 -11.20 7.04 12.30
C GLY A 41 -9.82 7.66 12.59
N PHE A 42 -8.82 7.45 11.74
CA PHE A 42 -7.55 8.17 11.79
C PHE A 42 -7.61 9.46 10.97
N GLN A 43 -6.98 10.51 11.46
CA GLN A 43 -6.87 11.82 10.81
C GLN A 43 -5.47 12.00 10.23
N LEU A 44 -5.39 12.51 9.01
CA LEU A 44 -4.13 12.86 8.35
C LEU A 44 -3.46 14.01 9.12
N GLY A 45 -2.17 13.85 9.40
CA GLY A 45 -1.32 14.86 10.00
C GLY A 45 -0.25 15.32 9.01
N GLU A 46 0.94 14.75 9.12
CA GLU A 46 2.09 15.14 8.30
C GLU A 46 2.12 14.40 6.96
N THR A 47 2.52 15.10 5.90
CA THR A 47 2.87 14.51 4.60
C THR A 47 4.28 14.92 4.26
N ALA A 48 5.16 13.95 4.00
CA ALA A 48 6.58 14.18 3.80
C ALA A 48 7.14 13.41 2.60
N ARG A 49 8.12 14.03 1.93
CA ARG A 49 8.99 13.39 0.93
C ARG A 49 10.28 12.95 1.63
N ARG A 50 10.75 11.72 1.40
CA ARG A 50 12.00 11.24 1.99
C ARG A 50 12.87 10.52 0.94
N PRO A 51 14.20 10.54 1.09
CA PRO A 51 15.07 9.58 0.42
C PRO A 51 14.73 8.17 0.95
N GLY A 52 14.48 7.21 0.05
CA GLY A 52 13.92 5.91 0.42
C GLY A 52 12.43 5.85 0.11
N PRO A 53 11.50 5.98 1.10
CA PRO A 53 10.09 6.08 0.80
C PRO A 53 9.79 7.40 0.08
N SER A 54 9.33 7.30 -1.16
CA SER A 54 9.12 8.46 -2.02
C SER A 54 7.99 9.37 -1.53
N LEU A 55 7.05 8.85 -0.74
CA LEU A 55 6.02 9.59 -0.03
C LEU A 55 5.68 8.90 1.30
N ALA A 56 5.56 9.67 2.37
CA ALA A 56 5.10 9.24 3.68
C ALA A 56 3.91 10.11 4.13
N LEU A 57 2.84 9.48 4.60
CA LEU A 57 1.68 10.15 5.18
C LEU A 57 1.41 9.60 6.57
N ASP A 58 1.46 10.46 7.57
CA ASP A 58 1.23 10.10 8.97
C ASP A 58 -0.21 10.42 9.38
N TYR A 59 -0.81 9.45 10.06
CA TYR A 59 -2.19 9.44 10.50
C TYR A 59 -2.25 9.14 11.99
N ALA A 60 -3.23 9.70 12.70
CA ALA A 60 -3.47 9.38 14.10
C ALA A 60 -4.95 9.43 14.46
N THR A 61 -5.39 8.63 15.43
CA THR A 61 -6.72 8.82 16.02
C THR A 61 -6.79 10.19 16.74
N PRO A 62 -7.98 10.76 16.99
CA PRO A 62 -8.11 12.07 17.62
C PRO A 62 -7.38 12.21 18.98
N ASN A 63 -7.38 11.13 19.77
CA ASN A 63 -6.68 11.04 21.05
C ASN A 63 -5.25 10.47 20.95
N ARG A 64 -4.75 10.26 19.72
CA ARG A 64 -3.44 9.66 19.40
C ARG A 64 -3.16 8.31 20.07
N ARG A 65 -4.21 7.57 20.45
CA ARG A 65 -4.08 6.21 20.98
C ARG A 65 -3.69 5.20 19.90
N ALA A 66 -3.90 5.51 18.62
CA ALA A 66 -3.31 4.75 17.53
C ALA A 66 -2.67 5.71 16.53
N VAL A 67 -1.53 5.30 15.97
CA VAL A 67 -0.81 6.02 14.93
C VAL A 67 -0.63 5.10 13.72
N GLY A 68 -0.84 5.65 12.55
CA GLY A 68 -0.70 4.98 11.26
C GLY A 68 0.28 5.73 10.37
N THR A 69 1.09 5.03 9.60
CA THR A 69 1.94 5.64 8.57
C THR A 69 1.72 4.87 7.27
N VAL A 70 1.45 5.61 6.19
CA VAL A 70 1.38 5.09 4.82
C VAL A 70 2.64 5.50 4.08
N LEU A 71 3.39 4.51 3.60
CA LEU A 71 4.62 4.70 2.84
C LEU A 71 4.40 4.23 1.41
N ILE A 72 4.80 5.05 0.44
CA ILE A 72 4.65 4.76 -0.98
C ILE A 72 6.00 4.94 -1.67
N TYR A 73 6.46 3.91 -2.37
CA TYR A 73 7.77 3.89 -3.02
C TYR A 73 7.82 2.95 -4.21
N ASP A 74 8.78 3.19 -5.08
CA ASP A 74 9.06 2.35 -6.24
C ASP A 74 9.57 0.99 -5.81
N ALA A 75 9.12 -0.06 -6.50
CA ALA A 75 9.65 -1.39 -6.28
C ALA A 75 11.04 -1.51 -6.90
N PRO A 76 12.05 -2.01 -6.16
CA PRO A 76 13.35 -2.29 -6.74
C PRO A 76 13.20 -3.38 -7.81
N GLY A 77 13.68 -3.09 -9.03
CA GLY A 77 13.72 -4.06 -10.11
C GLY A 77 12.43 -4.22 -10.94
N GLY A 78 11.42 -3.35 -10.76
CA GLY A 78 10.24 -3.38 -11.62
C GLY A 78 8.99 -2.75 -10.99
N ALA A 79 7.82 -3.05 -11.55
CA ALA A 79 6.55 -2.65 -10.98
C ALA A 79 6.15 -3.59 -9.83
N ALA A 80 5.71 -3.04 -8.69
CA ALA A 80 5.16 -3.84 -7.61
C ALA A 80 3.91 -4.62 -8.07
N PRO A 81 3.79 -5.93 -7.76
CA PRO A 81 2.60 -6.69 -8.12
C PRO A 81 1.40 -6.29 -7.26
N THR A 82 0.19 -6.43 -7.84
CA THR A 82 -1.07 -6.14 -7.15
C THR A 82 -1.64 -7.34 -6.40
N ASP A 83 -1.20 -8.56 -6.72
CA ASP A 83 -1.57 -9.79 -6.02
C ASP A 83 -0.89 -9.83 -4.63
N PRO A 84 -1.64 -9.82 -3.52
CA PRO A 84 -1.06 -9.90 -2.18
C PRO A 84 -0.42 -11.27 -1.86
N GLY A 85 -0.63 -12.29 -2.69
CA GLY A 85 0.05 -13.58 -2.62
C GLY A 85 1.40 -13.63 -3.33
N ALA A 86 1.78 -12.57 -4.07
CA ALA A 86 3.02 -12.57 -4.85
C ALA A 86 4.27 -12.67 -3.95
N PRO A 87 5.32 -13.41 -4.38
CA PRO A 87 6.57 -13.53 -3.61
C PRO A 87 7.24 -12.19 -3.29
N GLU A 88 7.12 -11.20 -4.17
CA GLU A 88 7.61 -9.84 -3.96
C GLU A 88 6.93 -9.17 -2.76
N ILE A 89 5.62 -9.36 -2.59
CA ILE A 89 4.86 -8.82 -1.46
C ILE A 89 5.29 -9.52 -0.16
N ASP A 90 5.45 -10.86 -0.18
CA ASP A 90 5.88 -11.58 1.03
C ASP A 90 7.32 -11.22 1.45
N ARG A 91 8.22 -11.01 0.48
CA ARG A 91 9.57 -10.48 0.75
C ARG A 91 9.50 -9.09 1.39
N GLU A 92 8.67 -8.20 0.87
CA GLU A 92 8.54 -6.85 1.41
C GLU A 92 7.88 -6.83 2.80
N VAL A 93 6.88 -7.68 3.05
CA VAL A 93 6.32 -7.87 4.40
C VAL A 93 7.40 -8.39 5.35
N THR A 94 8.20 -9.36 4.93
CA THR A 94 9.28 -9.92 5.76
C THR A 94 10.34 -8.87 6.09
N ALA A 95 10.76 -8.07 5.10
CA ALA A 95 11.68 -6.95 5.32
C ALA A 95 11.08 -5.91 6.27
N ALA A 96 9.81 -5.55 6.07
CA ALA A 96 9.12 -4.61 6.94
C ALA A 96 8.94 -5.13 8.38
N VAL A 97 8.73 -6.44 8.58
CA VAL A 97 8.73 -7.07 9.90
C VAL A 97 10.10 -6.93 10.55
N ALA A 98 11.19 -7.21 9.81
CA ALA A 98 12.55 -7.05 10.33
C ALA A 98 12.83 -5.60 10.75
N ASP A 99 12.48 -4.62 9.91
CA ASP A 99 12.63 -3.18 10.20
C ASP A 99 11.97 -2.74 11.52
N VAL A 100 10.84 -3.36 11.87
CA VAL A 100 10.07 -2.99 13.06
C VAL A 100 10.38 -3.85 14.29
N ALA A 101 10.82 -5.09 14.07
CA ALA A 101 11.20 -6.02 15.12
C ALA A 101 12.60 -5.69 15.65
N GLU A 102 13.52 -5.26 14.79
CA GLU A 102 14.85 -4.82 15.17
C GLU A 102 14.80 -3.44 15.84
N SER A 103 15.19 -3.38 17.11
CA SER A 103 15.38 -2.11 17.81
C SER A 103 16.72 -1.53 17.38
N PRO A 104 16.77 -0.34 16.73
CA PRO A 104 18.06 0.28 16.43
C PRO A 104 18.72 0.65 17.76
N GLN A 105 19.85 0.00 18.04
CA GLN A 105 20.89 0.43 18.98
C GLN A 105 20.43 0.64 20.45
N GLY A 106 20.52 -0.43 21.25
CA GLY A 106 20.66 -0.31 22.71
C GLY A 106 19.41 0.03 23.53
N ARG A 107 18.24 0.27 22.92
CA ARG A 107 16.98 0.41 23.66
C ARG A 107 16.40 -0.97 23.99
N THR A 108 16.87 -1.53 25.10
CA THR A 108 16.52 -2.86 25.66
C THR A 108 15.02 -3.10 25.91
N GLY A 109 14.17 -2.09 25.76
CA GLY A 109 12.73 -2.13 26.06
C GLY A 109 11.78 -2.17 24.86
N ARG A 110 12.26 -2.31 23.61
CA ARG A 110 11.39 -2.55 22.44
C ARG A 110 11.60 -3.98 21.96
N ARG A 111 10.66 -4.85 22.27
CA ARG A 111 10.61 -6.22 21.77
C ARG A 111 9.25 -6.41 21.12
N LEU A 112 9.22 -6.51 19.80
CA LEU A 112 8.03 -6.92 19.06
C LEU A 112 8.30 -8.31 18.50
N ALA A 113 7.36 -9.22 18.70
CA ALA A 113 7.40 -10.53 18.09
C ALA A 113 6.21 -10.64 17.13
N GLU A 114 6.47 -11.15 15.93
CA GLU A 114 5.42 -11.52 15.00
C GLU A 114 4.54 -12.59 15.65
N ARG A 115 3.22 -12.41 15.56
CA ARG A 115 2.22 -13.35 16.07
C ARG A 115 1.49 -14.05 14.95
N GLU A 116 1.19 -13.32 13.89
CA GLU A 116 0.32 -13.79 12.83
C GLU A 116 0.64 -13.08 11.52
N ARG A 117 0.47 -13.79 10.40
CA ARG A 117 0.35 -13.17 9.07
C ARG A 117 -0.99 -13.47 8.45
N VAL A 118 -1.68 -12.44 7.99
CA VAL A 118 -2.97 -12.53 7.34
C VAL A 118 -2.91 -11.97 5.93
N THR A 119 -3.61 -12.61 4.99
CA THR A 119 -3.78 -12.10 3.63
C THR A 119 -5.19 -11.54 3.50
N LEU A 120 -5.28 -10.22 3.31
CA LEU A 120 -6.53 -9.51 3.08
C LEU A 120 -6.77 -9.45 1.57
N ARG A 121 -7.26 -10.55 0.99
CA ARG A 121 -7.38 -10.70 -0.47
C ARG A 121 -8.21 -9.59 -1.10
N GLU A 122 -9.36 -9.27 -0.52
CA GLU A 122 -10.27 -8.23 -1.02
C GLU A 122 -9.63 -6.83 -1.00
N ALA A 123 -8.77 -6.56 -0.02
CA ALA A 123 -8.02 -5.30 0.04
C ALA A 123 -6.80 -5.30 -0.88
N GLY A 124 -6.26 -6.47 -1.24
CA GLY A 124 -4.98 -6.58 -1.93
C GLY A 124 -3.79 -6.33 -1.01
N LEU A 125 -3.87 -6.77 0.25
CA LEU A 125 -2.81 -6.61 1.25
C LEU A 125 -2.35 -7.95 1.84
N ARG A 126 -1.05 -8.05 2.12
CA ARG A 126 -0.48 -9.03 3.04
C ARG A 126 -0.05 -8.31 4.30
N CYS A 127 -0.47 -8.79 5.45
CA CYS A 127 -0.20 -8.15 6.74
C CYS A 127 0.50 -9.11 7.71
N ALA A 128 1.36 -8.54 8.54
CA ALA A 128 1.91 -9.16 9.73
C ALA A 128 1.44 -8.39 10.96
N ILE A 129 1.01 -9.13 11.99
CA ILE A 129 0.61 -8.60 13.30
C ILE A 129 1.72 -8.95 14.28
N LEU A 130 2.27 -7.93 14.90
CA LEU A 130 3.30 -8.06 15.92
C LEU A 130 2.75 -7.57 17.25
N THR A 131 3.14 -8.24 18.33
CA THR A 131 2.80 -7.82 19.70
C THR A 131 4.05 -7.73 20.53
N GLY A 132 4.02 -6.89 21.56
CA GLY A 132 5.11 -6.80 22.51
C GLY A 132 4.94 -5.59 23.40
N ALA A 133 6.05 -4.93 23.72
CA ALA A 133 6.02 -3.76 24.59
C ALA A 133 6.96 -2.66 24.12
N PHE A 134 6.57 -1.41 24.39
CA PHE A 134 7.45 -0.26 24.42
C PHE A 134 7.64 0.18 25.88
N GLY A 135 8.81 -0.13 26.44
CA GLY A 135 9.03 0.01 27.87
C GLY A 135 8.10 -0.95 28.64
N ARG A 136 7.19 -0.40 29.45
CA ARG A 136 6.19 -1.17 30.20
C ARG A 136 4.81 -1.23 29.53
N ALA A 137 4.61 -0.50 28.45
CA ALA A 137 3.30 -0.41 27.79
C ALA A 137 3.17 -1.52 26.74
N PRO A 138 2.17 -2.42 26.85
CA PRO A 138 1.92 -3.44 25.84
C PRO A 138 1.36 -2.78 24.58
N VAL A 139 1.90 -3.17 23.43
CA VAL A 139 1.54 -2.62 22.12
C VAL A 139 1.33 -3.71 21.09
N SER A 140 0.39 -3.46 20.19
CA SER A 140 0.24 -4.18 18.94
C SER A 140 0.73 -3.29 17.79
N ARG A 141 1.42 -3.90 16.84
CA ARG A 141 1.87 -3.27 15.61
C ARG A 141 1.45 -4.10 14.42
N HIS A 142 0.75 -3.48 13.48
CA HIS A 142 0.36 -4.10 12.22
C HIS A 142 1.22 -3.53 11.11
N VAL A 143 1.73 -4.39 10.25
CA VAL A 143 2.52 -4.03 9.07
C VAL A 143 1.85 -4.69 7.88
N CYS A 144 1.31 -3.90 6.97
CA CYS A 144 0.62 -4.37 5.77
C CYS A 144 1.32 -3.86 4.52
N VAL A 145 1.44 -4.70 3.49
CA VAL A 145 2.03 -4.34 2.21
C VAL A 145 1.11 -4.77 1.08
N GLY A 146 0.97 -3.90 0.07
CA GLY A 146 0.28 -4.16 -1.19
C GLY A 146 0.92 -3.39 -2.34
N GLY A 147 0.46 -3.64 -3.56
CA GLY A 147 0.86 -2.90 -4.76
C GLY A 147 -0.22 -1.95 -5.28
N ALA A 148 0.18 -0.75 -5.72
CA ALA A 148 -0.67 0.21 -6.42
C ALA A 148 0.15 0.99 -7.46
N ASP A 149 -0.33 1.04 -8.71
CA ASP A 149 0.33 1.73 -9.83
C ASP A 149 1.83 1.40 -9.95
N GLY A 150 2.19 0.12 -9.76
CA GLY A 150 3.57 -0.36 -9.77
C GLY A 150 4.45 0.14 -8.60
N ARG A 151 3.88 0.77 -7.57
CA ARG A 151 4.54 1.12 -6.29
C ARG A 151 4.18 0.12 -5.21
N PHE A 152 5.10 -0.11 -4.29
CA PHE A 152 4.72 -0.67 -3.00
C PHE A 152 4.01 0.37 -2.17
N VAL A 153 2.97 -0.08 -1.46
CA VAL A 153 2.27 0.67 -0.43
C VAL A 153 2.43 -0.12 0.87
N LYS A 154 3.21 0.44 1.80
CA LYS A 154 3.48 -0.14 3.11
C LYS A 154 2.76 0.67 4.17
N VAL A 155 1.92 0.01 4.96
CA VAL A 155 1.14 0.62 6.03
C VAL A 155 1.61 0.08 7.36
N HIS A 156 2.03 0.96 8.25
CA HIS A 156 2.33 0.65 9.64
C HIS A 156 1.23 1.21 10.53
N VAL A 157 0.70 0.41 11.46
CA VAL A 157 -0.19 0.90 12.52
C VAL A 157 0.36 0.44 13.86
N THR A 158 0.48 1.35 14.82
CA THR A 158 0.90 1.03 16.19
C THR A 158 -0.13 1.56 17.18
N MET A 159 -0.51 0.72 18.15
CA MET A 159 -1.48 1.07 19.19
C MET A 159 -1.29 0.22 20.46
N PRO A 160 -1.85 0.63 21.61
CA PRO A 160 -1.94 -0.21 22.80
C PRO A 160 -2.61 -1.55 22.51
N ASP A 161 -2.09 -2.61 23.09
CA ASP A 161 -2.69 -3.95 23.04
C ASP A 161 -3.77 -4.07 24.12
N THR A 162 -4.96 -3.53 23.83
CA THR A 162 -6.13 -3.55 24.73
C THR A 162 -7.34 -4.21 24.06
N ARG A 163 -8.30 -4.67 24.87
CA ARG A 163 -9.59 -5.19 24.38
C ARG A 163 -10.75 -4.34 24.92
N PRO A 164 -11.57 -3.70 24.06
CA PRO A 164 -11.42 -3.62 22.61
C PRO A 164 -10.17 -2.81 22.18
N PRO A 165 -9.65 -3.02 20.96
CA PRO A 165 -8.58 -2.19 20.42
C PRO A 165 -9.09 -0.75 20.22
N PRO A 166 -8.22 0.27 20.36
CA PRO A 166 -8.64 1.66 20.23
C PRO A 166 -8.97 2.08 18.78
N ALA A 167 -8.55 1.29 17.80
CA ALA A 167 -8.83 1.50 16.38
C ALA A 167 -8.74 0.18 15.60
N ASP A 168 -9.29 0.15 14.38
CA ASP A 168 -9.19 -0.98 13.47
C ASP A 168 -8.03 -0.75 12.47
N ALA A 169 -6.90 -1.41 12.72
CA ALA A 169 -5.72 -1.33 11.85
C ALA A 169 -5.95 -1.93 10.46
N THR A 170 -6.77 -2.96 10.35
CA THR A 170 -7.06 -3.64 9.09
C THR A 170 -7.93 -2.77 8.20
N ALA A 171 -8.97 -2.15 8.78
CA ALA A 171 -9.81 -1.18 8.07
C ALA A 171 -9.00 0.05 7.63
N PHE A 172 -8.09 0.56 8.48
CA PHE A 172 -7.20 1.65 8.12
C PHE A 172 -6.29 1.28 6.94
N ALA A 173 -5.61 0.13 6.99
CA ALA A 173 -4.71 -0.30 5.91
C ALA A 173 -5.45 -0.51 4.58
N ALA A 174 -6.63 -1.14 4.63
CA ALA A 174 -7.47 -1.32 3.43
C ALA A 174 -7.93 0.01 2.84
N ALA A 175 -8.37 0.95 3.69
CA ALA A 175 -8.79 2.28 3.25
C ALA A 175 -7.62 3.09 2.67
N ALA A 176 -6.42 3.00 3.26
CA ALA A 176 -5.22 3.63 2.74
C ALA A 176 -4.84 3.11 1.35
N LEU A 177 -4.78 1.79 1.14
CA LEU A 177 -4.43 1.24 -0.17
C LEU A 177 -5.48 1.60 -1.24
N ARG A 178 -6.76 1.59 -0.88
CA ARG A 178 -7.84 2.01 -1.77
C ARG A 178 -7.71 3.49 -2.17
N ALA A 179 -7.42 4.37 -1.21
CA ALA A 179 -7.19 5.79 -1.48
C ALA A 179 -5.99 6.02 -2.41
N VAL A 180 -4.89 5.26 -2.24
CA VAL A 180 -3.74 5.32 -3.15
C VAL A 180 -4.14 4.96 -4.58
N ARG A 181 -4.97 3.92 -4.75
CA ARG A 181 -5.53 3.49 -6.03
C ARG A 181 -6.57 4.47 -6.61
N GLY A 182 -6.99 5.49 -5.86
CA GLY A 182 -7.96 6.49 -6.31
C GLY A 182 -9.43 6.09 -6.16
N GLY A 183 -9.74 5.17 -5.24
CA GLY A 183 -11.13 4.78 -4.90
C GLY A 183 -11.47 4.95 -3.43
#